data_AF-A0A356SBR0-F1
#
_entry.id   AF-A0A356SBR0-F1
#
_cell.length_a   1.000
_cell.length_b   1.000
_cell.length_c   1.000
_cell.angle_alpha   90.00
_cell.angle_beta   90.00
_cell.angle_gamma   90.00
#
_symmetry.space_group_name_H-M   'P 1'
#
loop_
_entity.id
_entity.type
_entity.pdbx_description
1 polymer ?
#
loop_
_entity_poly.entity_id
_entity_poly.type
_entity_poly.pdbx_seq_one_letter_code
_entity_poly.pdbx_strand_id
1 'polypeptide(L)'
;MTNIPFSSGLSRRRFLQATGSAFAALLASGCVVRAASEANSTFTGYGPLQPDPAGILDLPENFSYRILSRLGDAMSDGGSVPDKADGMGCFALGNNELALIRNHELVPGDLPGGPISSGFGTRDGDFVPGGTTHIILDVGTLDVKRQFRSLGGTIRNCSGGITPWNSWLTCEESVTGPGQRFGDGLTKNHGWVFDVPASATGLVEAEPLTALGRFNHEAACVDPETGIIYQTEDRGDGVLYRFLPDTTGNLSAGGRLQAMVIDGIADTRNWDISAMPVGQSFAVQWIDLDNVEAPADDLRHRAVAA
;
A
#
# COMPACT_ATOMS: atom_id res chain seq x y z
N MET A 1 -14.62 29.97 -41.91
CA MET A 1 -14.49 28.72 -41.13
C MET A 1 -13.01 28.46 -40.92
N THR A 2 -12.50 28.88 -39.77
CA THR A 2 -11.10 28.73 -39.36
C THR A 2 -11.01 27.57 -38.39
N ASN A 3 -10.30 26.51 -38.79
CA ASN A 3 -10.02 25.36 -37.93
C ASN A 3 -9.02 25.75 -36.85
N ILE A 4 -9.41 25.59 -35.59
CA ILE A 4 -8.51 25.64 -34.43
C ILE A 4 -7.96 24.22 -34.24
N PRO A 5 -6.63 24.01 -34.15
CA PRO A 5 -6.08 22.69 -33.92
C PRO A 5 -6.27 22.29 -32.45
N PHE A 6 -6.67 21.03 -32.24
CA PHE A 6 -6.75 20.39 -30.94
C PHE A 6 -5.36 20.41 -30.26
N SER A 7 -5.33 20.99 -29.05
CA SER A 7 -4.21 20.90 -28.12
C SER A 7 -3.92 19.42 -27.79
N SER A 8 -2.65 19.02 -27.93
CA SER A 8 -2.15 17.71 -27.54
C SER A 8 -2.22 17.54 -26.02
N GLY A 9 -3.25 16.82 -25.57
CA GLY A 9 -3.44 16.46 -24.16
C GLY A 9 -2.21 15.76 -23.56
N LEU A 10 -1.97 16.01 -22.28
CA LEU A 10 -0.94 15.32 -21.49
C LEU A 10 -0.99 13.81 -21.75
N SER A 11 0.12 13.22 -22.20
CA SER A 11 0.20 11.76 -22.33
C SER A 11 0.29 11.12 -20.93
N ARG A 12 -0.38 9.98 -20.72
CA ARG A 12 -0.31 9.19 -19.49
C ARG A 12 1.13 8.96 -19.00
N ARG A 13 2.08 8.85 -19.92
CA ARG A 13 3.52 8.68 -19.64
C ARG A 13 4.16 9.91 -19.00
N ARG A 14 3.76 11.13 -19.38
CA ARG A 14 4.24 12.38 -18.72
C ARG A 14 3.61 12.58 -17.34
N PHE A 15 2.35 12.18 -17.16
CA PHE A 15 1.69 12.19 -15.84
C PHE A 15 2.37 11.21 -14.87
N LEU A 16 2.63 9.97 -15.30
CA LEU A 16 3.35 8.97 -14.49
C LEU A 16 4.79 9.39 -14.16
N GLN A 17 5.49 10.06 -15.08
CA GLN A 17 6.81 10.63 -14.80
C GLN A 17 6.76 11.74 -13.73
N ALA A 18 5.70 12.55 -13.71
CA ALA A 18 5.51 13.61 -12.72
C ALA A 18 5.02 13.09 -11.36
N THR A 19 4.26 11.99 -11.31
CA THR A 19 3.84 11.35 -10.06
C THR A 19 4.92 10.42 -9.48
N GLY A 20 5.82 9.87 -10.31
CA GLY A 20 6.94 9.05 -9.85
C GLY A 20 7.87 9.80 -8.87
N SER A 21 8.03 11.12 -9.02
CA SER A 21 8.75 11.96 -8.06
C SER A 21 8.04 12.14 -6.72
N ALA A 22 6.71 11.98 -6.65
CA ALA A 22 5.98 12.02 -5.38
C ALA A 22 6.22 10.75 -4.54
N PHE A 23 6.45 9.60 -5.19
CA PHE A 23 6.84 8.36 -4.50
C PHE A 23 8.31 8.33 -4.05
N ALA A 24 9.17 9.20 -4.60
CA ALA A 24 10.54 9.35 -4.10
C ALA A 24 10.59 9.88 -2.64
N ALA A 25 9.53 10.54 -2.16
CA ALA A 25 9.41 10.95 -0.76
C ALA A 25 9.09 9.76 0.18
N LEU A 26 8.46 8.70 -0.33
CA LEU A 26 8.21 7.47 0.43
C LEU A 26 9.53 6.74 0.73
N LEU A 27 10.48 6.76 -0.22
CA LEU A 27 11.85 6.23 -0.02
C LEU A 27 12.64 6.95 1.08
N ALA A 28 12.28 8.19 1.42
CA ALA A 28 12.95 8.95 2.49
C ALA A 28 12.41 8.63 3.90
N SER A 29 11.31 7.89 4.01
CA SER A 29 10.69 7.52 5.30
C SER A 29 11.21 6.18 5.86
N GLY A 30 11.84 5.33 5.02
CA GLY A 30 12.60 4.17 5.47
C GLY A 30 13.99 4.60 5.97
N CYS A 31 14.44 4.11 7.13
CA CYS A 31 15.66 4.53 7.84
C CYS A 31 17.01 4.24 7.14
N VAL A 32 17.10 4.30 5.81
CA VAL A 32 18.36 4.17 5.06
C VAL A 32 18.47 5.32 4.06
N VAL A 33 19.07 6.43 4.50
CA VAL A 33 19.55 7.47 3.57
C VAL A 33 20.74 6.91 2.81
N ARG A 34 20.50 6.20 1.70
CA ARG A 34 21.52 6.06 0.66
C ARG A 34 21.47 7.34 -0.17
N ALA A 35 22.64 7.96 -0.39
CA ALA A 35 22.76 9.12 -1.26
C ALA A 35 22.17 8.77 -2.64
N ALA A 36 20.97 9.26 -2.92
CA ALA A 36 20.37 9.16 -4.24
C ALA A 36 21.30 9.88 -5.22
N SER A 37 21.78 9.19 -6.25
CA SER A 37 22.39 9.87 -7.38
C SER A 37 21.35 10.84 -7.92
N GLU A 38 21.69 12.12 -8.04
CA GLU A 38 20.82 13.16 -8.58
C GLU A 38 20.32 12.75 -9.98
N ALA A 39 19.14 12.12 -10.02
CA ALA A 39 18.34 12.13 -11.22
C ALA A 39 17.94 13.59 -11.40
N ASN A 40 18.50 14.24 -12.42
CA ASN A 40 18.14 15.59 -12.85
C ASN A 40 16.67 15.63 -13.27
N SER A 41 15.75 15.63 -12.30
CA SER A 41 14.36 15.97 -12.53
C SER A 41 14.27 17.49 -12.53
N THR A 42 14.31 18.09 -13.72
CA THR A 42 14.01 19.51 -13.95
C THR A 42 12.51 19.80 -13.81
N PHE A 43 11.84 19.19 -12.83
CA PHE A 43 10.48 19.56 -12.49
C PHE A 43 10.51 20.81 -11.60
N THR A 44 10.65 21.97 -12.23
CA THR A 44 10.54 23.28 -11.57
C THR A 44 9.10 23.80 -11.56
N GLY A 45 8.10 22.91 -11.67
CA GLY A 45 6.72 23.27 -12.01
C GLY A 45 5.98 24.08 -10.93
N TYR A 46 6.33 23.89 -9.65
CA TYR A 46 5.61 24.52 -8.54
C TYR A 46 6.40 25.62 -7.81
N GLY A 47 7.67 25.83 -8.16
CA GLY A 47 8.55 26.76 -7.47
C GLY A 47 9.24 26.16 -6.22
N PRO A 48 10.05 26.95 -5.49
CA PRO A 48 10.73 26.49 -4.29
C PRO A 48 9.75 26.25 -3.13
N LEU A 49 10.13 25.33 -2.23
CA LEU A 49 9.39 25.12 -0.98
C LEU A 49 9.60 26.31 -0.04
N GLN A 50 8.52 26.73 0.61
CA GLN A 50 8.55 27.75 1.66
C GLN A 50 8.49 27.06 3.02
N PRO A 51 9.39 27.40 3.96
CA PRO A 51 9.35 26.87 5.31
C PRO A 51 8.00 27.10 5.98
N ASP A 52 7.40 26.03 6.50
CA ASP A 52 6.17 26.10 7.28
C ASP A 52 6.47 26.64 8.70
N PRO A 53 5.87 27.75 9.13
CA PRO A 53 6.04 28.25 10.50
C PRO A 53 5.64 27.25 11.58
N ALA A 54 4.74 26.31 11.28
CA ALA A 54 4.34 25.24 12.19
C ALA A 54 5.26 24.01 12.13
N GLY A 55 6.20 23.96 11.17
CA GLY A 55 7.15 22.87 10.99
C GLY A 55 6.53 21.53 10.59
N ILE A 56 5.37 21.54 9.94
CA ILE A 56 4.65 20.32 9.54
C ILE A 56 4.98 19.95 8.09
N LEU A 57 4.75 20.87 7.15
CA LEU A 57 4.95 20.60 5.72
C LEU A 57 5.31 21.87 4.95
N ASP A 58 6.56 21.95 4.51
CA ASP A 58 7.02 22.99 3.61
C ASP A 58 6.36 22.82 2.25
N LEU A 59 5.70 23.87 1.75
CA LEU A 59 4.94 23.85 0.51
C LEU A 59 5.37 24.98 -0.42
N PRO A 60 5.23 24.83 -1.76
CA PRO A 60 5.46 25.92 -2.67
C PRO A 60 4.47 27.08 -2.46
N GLU A 61 4.81 28.26 -3.01
CA GLU A 61 3.92 29.42 -2.95
C GLU A 61 2.53 29.10 -3.53
N ASN A 62 1.48 29.57 -2.87
CA ASN A 62 0.06 29.33 -3.19
C ASN A 62 -0.47 27.90 -2.95
N PHE A 63 0.34 27.00 -2.39
CA PHE A 63 -0.15 25.75 -1.83
C PHE A 63 -0.51 25.91 -0.35
N SER A 64 -1.46 25.12 0.11
CA SER A 64 -1.82 25.04 1.53
C SER A 64 -2.18 23.60 1.87
N TYR A 65 -2.06 23.26 3.14
CA TYR A 65 -2.52 21.99 3.68
C TYR A 65 -3.54 22.22 4.78
N ARG A 66 -4.29 21.15 5.09
CA ARG A 66 -5.07 21.07 6.31
C ARG A 66 -4.81 19.73 6.97
N ILE A 67 -4.64 19.77 8.28
CA ILE A 67 -4.51 18.56 9.08
C ILE A 67 -5.92 18.01 9.31
N LEU A 68 -6.16 16.80 8.80
CA LEU A 68 -7.43 16.09 8.95
C LEU A 68 -7.46 15.25 10.23
N SER A 69 -6.35 14.59 10.56
CA SER A 69 -6.26 13.62 11.66
C SER A 69 -4.82 13.57 12.17
N ARG A 70 -4.64 13.50 13.50
CA ARG A 70 -3.36 13.35 14.18
C ARG A 70 -3.36 12.13 15.10
N LEU A 71 -2.18 11.57 15.36
CA LEU A 71 -1.95 10.59 16.42
C LEU A 71 -2.61 11.05 17.73
N GLY A 72 -3.41 10.17 18.33
CA GLY A 72 -4.06 10.40 19.61
C GLY A 72 -5.36 11.20 19.56
N ASP A 73 -5.76 11.74 18.40
CA ASP A 73 -7.08 12.36 18.25
C ASP A 73 -8.18 11.34 18.60
N ALA A 74 -9.22 11.79 19.30
CA ALA A 74 -10.34 10.93 19.66
C ALA A 74 -11.12 10.49 18.42
N MET A 75 -11.44 9.19 18.36
CA MET A 75 -12.25 8.59 17.30
C MET A 75 -13.70 8.38 17.77
N SER A 76 -14.63 8.32 16.83
CA SER A 76 -16.07 8.16 17.11
C SER A 76 -16.44 6.79 17.68
N ASP A 77 -15.57 5.80 17.57
CA ASP A 77 -15.72 4.47 18.17
C ASP A 77 -15.25 4.41 19.64
N GLY A 78 -14.80 5.54 20.21
CA GLY A 78 -14.28 5.63 21.57
C GLY A 78 -12.78 5.31 21.70
N GLY A 79 -12.11 4.96 20.61
CA GLY A 79 -10.66 4.86 20.55
C GLY A 79 -9.99 6.21 20.27
N SER A 80 -8.70 6.14 19.95
CA SER A 80 -7.88 7.25 19.47
C SER A 80 -7.13 6.84 18.22
N VAL A 81 -6.80 7.81 17.38
CA VAL A 81 -6.00 7.60 16.16
C VAL A 81 -4.68 6.89 16.50
N PRO A 82 -4.43 5.69 15.95
CA PRO A 82 -3.18 4.97 16.15
C PRO A 82 -2.01 5.65 15.42
N ASP A 83 -0.79 5.30 15.82
CA ASP A 83 0.44 5.83 15.21
C ASP A 83 0.74 5.18 13.85
N LYS A 84 1.87 5.55 13.23
CA LYS A 84 2.42 4.94 12.00
C LYS A 84 1.40 4.89 10.86
N ALA A 85 0.73 6.02 10.65
CA ALA A 85 -0.12 6.22 9.49
C ALA A 85 0.67 5.99 8.20
N ASP A 86 0.15 5.15 7.32
CA ASP A 86 0.81 4.77 6.07
C ASP A 86 -0.19 4.85 4.88
N GLY A 87 -0.07 3.96 3.89
CA GLY A 87 -0.84 3.98 2.66
C GLY A 87 -2.34 4.09 2.87
N MET A 88 -2.99 4.81 1.95
CA MET A 88 -4.40 5.13 2.05
C MET A 88 -5.10 5.19 0.69
N GLY A 89 -6.39 4.85 0.70
CA GLY A 89 -7.30 5.00 -0.45
C GLY A 89 -8.37 6.06 -0.17
N CYS A 90 -8.81 6.76 -1.22
CA CYS A 90 -9.90 7.75 -1.15
C CYS A 90 -11.09 7.28 -2.00
N PHE A 91 -12.27 7.23 -1.40
CA PHE A 91 -13.47 6.64 -1.97
C PHE A 91 -14.66 7.58 -1.87
N ALA A 92 -15.45 7.68 -2.93
CA ALA A 92 -16.74 8.34 -2.86
C ALA A 92 -17.77 7.40 -2.21
N LEU A 93 -18.51 7.89 -1.20
CA LEU A 93 -19.59 7.13 -0.56
C LEU A 93 -20.99 7.53 -1.05
N GLY A 94 -21.09 8.60 -1.84
CA GLY A 94 -22.35 9.28 -2.09
C GLY A 94 -22.76 10.18 -0.92
N ASN A 95 -23.95 10.78 -0.97
CA ASN A 95 -24.49 11.65 0.09
C ASN A 95 -23.54 12.77 0.56
N ASN A 96 -22.73 13.31 -0.35
CA ASN A 96 -21.71 14.33 -0.04
C ASN A 96 -20.62 13.86 0.93
N GLU A 97 -20.32 12.55 0.97
CA GLU A 97 -19.25 11.99 1.82
C GLU A 97 -18.12 11.33 1.00
N LEU A 98 -16.89 11.49 1.51
CA LEU A 98 -15.70 10.71 1.12
C LEU A 98 -15.27 9.81 2.28
N ALA A 99 -14.73 8.64 1.98
CA ALA A 99 -13.96 7.83 2.93
C ALA A 99 -12.48 7.85 2.55
N LEU A 100 -11.62 8.21 3.50
CA LEU A 100 -10.21 7.83 3.46
C LEU A 100 -10.03 6.58 4.31
N ILE A 101 -9.52 5.50 3.72
CA ILE A 101 -9.12 4.30 4.45
C ILE A 101 -7.61 4.36 4.61
N ARG A 102 -7.12 4.43 5.85
CA ARG A 102 -5.71 4.63 6.17
C ARG A 102 -5.16 3.43 6.93
N ASN A 103 -4.03 2.91 6.45
CA ASN A 103 -3.26 1.87 7.12
C ASN A 103 -2.55 2.39 8.37
N HIS A 104 -2.27 1.47 9.28
CA HIS A 104 -1.40 1.68 10.43
C HIS A 104 -0.30 0.61 10.45
N GLU A 105 0.93 1.04 10.20
CA GLU A 105 2.12 0.19 10.04
C GLU A 105 2.67 -0.31 11.40
N LEU A 106 1.76 -0.68 12.30
CA LEU A 106 2.06 -1.03 13.68
C LEU A 106 2.52 -2.48 13.80
N VAL A 107 3.51 -2.71 14.64
CA VAL A 107 4.05 -4.03 14.99
C VAL A 107 3.67 -4.40 16.43
N PRO A 108 3.69 -5.69 16.80
CA PRO A 108 3.43 -6.08 18.18
C PRO A 108 4.31 -5.31 19.19
N GLY A 109 3.66 -4.70 20.18
CA GLY A 109 4.29 -3.80 21.17
C GLY A 109 3.93 -2.33 20.97
N ASP A 110 3.51 -1.93 19.76
CA ASP A 110 2.96 -0.60 19.53
C ASP A 110 1.56 -0.46 20.14
N LEU A 111 1.16 0.78 20.43
CA LEU A 111 -0.16 1.07 20.96
C LEU A 111 -1.21 1.12 19.83
N PRO A 112 -2.26 0.30 19.88
CA PRO A 112 -3.32 0.34 18.88
C PRO A 112 -4.21 1.57 19.03
N GLY A 113 -4.06 2.43 20.04
CA GLY A 113 -4.97 3.56 20.25
C GLY A 113 -6.36 3.15 20.76
N GLY A 114 -6.46 2.03 21.47
CA GLY A 114 -7.71 1.53 22.07
C GLY A 114 -7.88 0.02 21.90
N PRO A 115 -8.84 -0.61 22.62
CA PRO A 115 -9.07 -2.04 22.50
C PRO A 115 -9.55 -2.41 21.09
N ILE A 116 -9.06 -3.53 20.57
CA ILE A 116 -9.55 -4.14 19.33
C ILE A 116 -10.53 -5.24 19.74
N SER A 117 -11.81 -5.11 19.38
CA SER A 117 -12.85 -6.08 19.79
C SER A 117 -12.91 -7.33 18.91
N SER A 118 -12.43 -7.23 17.67
CA SER A 118 -12.37 -8.31 16.69
C SER A 118 -11.26 -8.06 15.68
N GLY A 119 -10.62 -9.12 15.18
CA GLY A 119 -9.52 -9.01 14.24
C GLY A 119 -8.98 -10.36 13.79
N PHE A 120 -7.89 -10.33 13.02
CA PHE A 120 -7.32 -11.54 12.42
C PHE A 120 -6.51 -12.39 13.41
N GLY A 121 -5.36 -11.89 13.87
CA GLY A 121 -4.40 -12.59 14.71
C GLY A 121 -4.22 -11.96 16.09
N THR A 122 -3.78 -12.76 17.05
CA THR A 122 -3.47 -12.31 18.42
C THR A 122 -2.04 -12.62 18.79
N ARG A 123 -1.50 -11.87 19.74
CA ARG A 123 -0.26 -12.13 20.46
C ARG A 123 -0.56 -12.20 21.95
N ASP A 124 -0.22 -13.31 22.59
CA ASP A 124 -0.37 -13.47 24.05
C ASP A 124 -1.80 -13.20 24.57
N GLY A 125 -2.81 -13.43 23.73
CA GLY A 125 -4.23 -13.24 24.04
C GLY A 125 -4.84 -11.92 23.56
N ASP A 126 -4.03 -10.94 23.16
CA ASP A 126 -4.48 -9.64 22.66
C ASP A 126 -4.35 -9.55 21.13
N PHE A 127 -5.28 -8.87 20.44
CA PHE A 127 -5.14 -8.64 19.00
C PHE A 127 -3.90 -7.80 18.69
N VAL A 128 -3.18 -8.17 17.64
CA VAL A 128 -2.02 -7.40 17.17
C VAL A 128 -2.46 -6.05 16.60
N PRO A 129 -1.63 -4.99 16.71
CA PRO A 129 -2.12 -3.62 16.77
C PRO A 129 -2.36 -2.93 15.42
N GLY A 130 -1.95 -3.53 14.30
CA GLY A 130 -2.13 -2.96 12.97
C GLY A 130 -3.58 -2.90 12.52
N GLY A 131 -3.76 -2.65 11.23
CA GLY A 131 -5.05 -2.59 10.55
C GLY A 131 -5.28 -1.23 9.91
N THR A 132 -6.55 -0.84 9.86
CA THR A 132 -6.99 0.35 9.15
C THR A 132 -7.96 1.19 9.97
N THR A 133 -7.99 2.49 9.67
CA THR A 133 -9.02 3.42 10.13
C THR A 133 -9.72 4.07 8.94
N HIS A 134 -11.01 4.33 9.08
CA HIS A 134 -11.78 5.15 8.14
C HIS A 134 -11.87 6.57 8.68
N ILE A 135 -11.63 7.55 7.81
CA ILE A 135 -11.87 8.96 8.06
C ILE A 135 -12.95 9.40 7.08
N ILE A 136 -14.12 9.76 7.59
CA ILE A 136 -15.23 10.19 6.75
C ILE A 136 -15.24 11.71 6.69
N LEU A 137 -15.19 12.23 5.47
CA LEU A 137 -15.12 13.66 5.18
C LEU A 137 -16.40 14.14 4.50
N ASP A 138 -16.78 15.39 4.75
CA ASP A 138 -17.71 16.10 3.86
C ASP A 138 -17.02 16.44 2.54
N VAL A 139 -17.65 16.21 1.38
CA VAL A 139 -17.04 16.49 0.06
C VAL A 139 -16.81 18.00 -0.17
N GLY A 140 -17.70 18.84 0.35
CA GLY A 140 -17.68 20.28 0.10
C GLY A 140 -16.68 21.01 0.99
N THR A 141 -16.61 20.65 2.27
CA THR A 141 -15.73 21.31 3.24
C THR A 141 -14.48 20.50 3.58
N LEU A 142 -14.45 19.21 3.22
CA LEU A 142 -13.44 18.22 3.62
C LEU A 142 -13.36 18.01 5.15
N ASP A 143 -14.32 18.52 5.93
CA ASP A 143 -14.30 18.40 7.40
C ASP A 143 -14.48 16.94 7.81
N VAL A 144 -13.75 16.52 8.85
CA VAL A 144 -13.89 15.18 9.42
C VAL A 144 -15.22 15.07 10.16
N LYS A 145 -16.12 14.24 9.63
CA LYS A 145 -17.42 13.96 10.24
C LYS A 145 -17.34 12.88 11.29
N ARG A 146 -16.52 11.85 11.04
CA ARG A 146 -16.27 10.72 11.94
C ARG A 146 -14.98 10.02 11.55
N GLN A 147 -14.34 9.38 12.51
CA GLN A 147 -13.17 8.54 12.32
C GLN A 147 -13.29 7.31 13.21
N PHE A 148 -12.96 6.13 12.71
CA PHE A 148 -13.12 4.86 13.44
C PHE A 148 -12.21 3.77 12.88
N ARG A 149 -11.94 2.72 13.66
CA ARG A 149 -11.23 1.53 13.18
C ARG A 149 -12.11 0.67 12.29
N SER A 150 -11.54 0.21 11.17
CA SER A 150 -12.21 -0.66 10.20
C SER A 150 -11.56 -2.04 10.05
N LEU A 151 -10.28 -2.20 10.38
CA LEU A 151 -9.60 -3.50 10.43
C LEU A 151 -8.71 -3.56 11.68
N GLY A 152 -8.57 -4.74 12.26
CA GLY A 152 -7.69 -4.99 13.40
C GLY A 152 -7.13 -6.41 13.42
N GLY A 153 -6.14 -6.65 14.27
CA GLY A 153 -5.49 -7.96 14.39
C GLY A 153 -4.56 -8.30 13.21
N THR A 154 -4.11 -7.30 12.46
CA THR A 154 -3.09 -7.43 11.41
C THR A 154 -1.78 -6.77 11.84
N ILE A 155 -0.68 -7.06 11.15
CA ILE A 155 0.67 -6.59 11.49
C ILE A 155 1.23 -5.78 10.33
N ARG A 156 1.74 -4.59 10.67
CA ARG A 156 2.58 -3.78 9.79
C ARG A 156 1.92 -3.54 8.42
N ASN A 157 0.70 -3.01 8.47
CA ASN A 157 -0.04 -2.62 7.27
C ASN A 157 0.68 -1.45 6.62
N CYS A 158 1.38 -1.68 5.51
CA CYS A 158 2.17 -0.65 4.84
C CYS A 158 1.31 0.11 3.81
N SER A 159 1.34 -0.29 2.54
CA SER A 159 0.55 0.32 1.48
C SER A 159 -0.59 -0.59 1.02
N GLY A 160 -0.98 -0.49 -0.25
CA GLY A 160 -2.18 -1.16 -0.74
C GLY A 160 -2.60 -0.73 -2.13
N GLY A 161 -3.90 -0.87 -2.38
CA GLY A 161 -4.51 -0.35 -3.59
C GLY A 161 -6.03 -0.25 -3.54
N ILE A 162 -6.56 0.75 -4.25
CA ILE A 162 -8.01 0.89 -4.43
C ILE A 162 -8.50 -0.17 -5.42
N THR A 163 -9.67 -0.73 -5.15
CA THR A 163 -10.34 -1.66 -6.07
C THR A 163 -11.42 -0.97 -6.90
N PRO A 164 -11.73 -1.46 -8.11
CA PRO A 164 -12.89 -1.01 -8.89
C PRO A 164 -14.24 -1.24 -8.20
N TRP A 165 -14.30 -2.16 -7.23
CA TRP A 165 -15.49 -2.47 -6.43
C TRP A 165 -15.57 -1.71 -5.11
N ASN A 166 -14.87 -0.57 -5.02
CA ASN A 166 -14.97 0.42 -3.94
C ASN A 166 -14.50 -0.11 -2.57
N SER A 167 -13.32 -0.71 -2.55
CA SER A 167 -12.65 -1.18 -1.34
C SER A 167 -11.14 -0.92 -1.39
N TRP A 168 -10.48 -1.06 -0.24
CA TRP A 168 -9.05 -0.90 -0.08
C TRP A 168 -8.41 -2.25 0.23
N LEU A 169 -7.47 -2.67 -0.63
CA LEU A 169 -6.57 -3.78 -0.33
C LEU A 169 -5.46 -3.25 0.57
N THR A 170 -5.41 -3.71 1.81
CA THR A 170 -4.34 -3.38 2.77
C THR A 170 -3.35 -4.54 2.86
N CYS A 171 -2.06 -4.20 2.89
CA CYS A 171 -0.95 -5.14 2.76
C CYS A 171 -0.16 -5.28 4.06
N GLU A 172 -0.07 -6.49 4.62
CA GLU A 172 0.89 -6.76 5.71
C GLU A 172 2.30 -6.92 5.14
N GLU A 173 3.23 -6.07 5.57
CA GLU A 173 4.64 -6.14 5.22
C GLU A 173 5.44 -6.95 6.27
N SER A 174 4.88 -8.08 6.71
CA SER A 174 5.44 -8.89 7.80
C SER A 174 5.19 -10.38 7.64
N VAL A 175 6.14 -11.09 7.02
CA VAL A 175 6.14 -12.56 6.96
C VAL A 175 6.64 -13.13 8.27
N THR A 176 5.76 -13.24 9.25
CA THR A 176 6.04 -13.87 10.55
C THR A 176 4.87 -14.74 11.00
N GLY A 177 5.03 -15.46 12.11
CA GLY A 177 4.03 -16.37 12.64
C GLY A 177 4.56 -17.23 13.79
N PRO A 178 3.74 -18.12 14.36
CA PRO A 178 4.13 -18.95 15.48
C PRO A 178 5.42 -19.71 15.21
N GLY A 179 6.41 -19.58 16.11
CA GLY A 179 7.72 -20.24 15.98
C GLY A 179 8.65 -19.65 14.92
N GLN A 180 8.29 -18.53 14.30
CA GLN A 180 9.14 -17.79 13.34
C GLN A 180 9.79 -16.58 14.03
N ARG A 181 10.80 -15.99 13.38
CA ARG A 181 11.44 -14.76 13.86
C ARG A 181 10.40 -13.65 14.03
N PHE A 182 10.40 -12.99 15.19
CA PHE A 182 9.43 -11.97 15.60
C PHE A 182 8.00 -12.46 15.86
N GLY A 183 7.76 -13.77 15.83
CA GLY A 183 6.43 -14.37 15.95
C GLY A 183 6.13 -15.01 17.30
N ASP A 184 6.97 -14.78 18.31
CA ASP A 184 6.72 -15.27 19.67
C ASP A 184 5.37 -14.77 20.19
N GLY A 185 4.56 -15.70 20.69
CA GLY A 185 3.21 -15.43 21.21
C GLY A 185 2.13 -15.26 20.14
N LEU A 186 2.48 -15.18 18.84
CA LEU A 186 1.49 -15.07 17.77
C LEU A 186 0.67 -16.36 17.63
N THR A 187 -0.61 -16.21 17.29
CA THR A 187 -1.53 -17.34 17.06
C THR A 187 -1.72 -17.68 15.58
N LYS A 188 -1.30 -16.81 14.66
CA LYS A 188 -1.48 -16.97 13.21
C LYS A 188 -0.24 -16.54 12.44
N ASN A 189 -0.08 -17.09 11.24
CA ASN A 189 0.86 -16.57 10.25
C ASN A 189 0.33 -15.25 9.68
N HIS A 190 1.21 -14.27 9.51
CA HIS A 190 0.99 -12.96 8.90
C HIS A 190 1.78 -12.81 7.60
N GLY A 191 1.51 -11.73 6.85
CA GLY A 191 2.06 -11.44 5.53
C GLY A 191 1.01 -11.57 4.44
N TRP A 192 -0.24 -11.19 4.73
CA TRP A 192 -1.39 -11.30 3.84
C TRP A 192 -1.92 -9.95 3.39
N VAL A 193 -2.75 -10.00 2.34
CA VAL A 193 -3.59 -8.88 1.90
C VAL A 193 -5.01 -9.07 2.45
N PHE A 194 -5.66 -7.98 2.84
CA PHE A 194 -7.05 -7.96 3.31
C PHE A 194 -7.87 -6.95 2.49
N ASP A 195 -9.14 -7.26 2.23
CA ASP A 195 -10.05 -6.38 1.50
C ASP A 195 -10.97 -5.61 2.46
N VAL A 196 -10.85 -4.29 2.51
CA VAL A 196 -11.60 -3.42 3.43
C VAL A 196 -12.58 -2.54 2.65
N PRO A 197 -13.91 -2.78 2.73
CA PRO A 197 -14.91 -1.97 2.03
C PRO A 197 -14.92 -0.49 2.43
N ALA A 198 -15.07 0.41 1.44
CA ALA A 198 -15.27 1.84 1.70
C ALA A 198 -16.56 2.13 2.48
N SER A 199 -17.58 1.31 2.28
CA SER A 199 -18.87 1.42 2.99
C SER A 199 -18.85 0.90 4.43
N ALA A 200 -17.72 0.38 4.92
CA ALA A 200 -17.61 -0.09 6.29
C ALA A 200 -17.95 1.03 7.29
N THR A 201 -18.64 0.68 8.37
CA THR A 201 -19.07 1.61 9.43
C THR A 201 -18.46 1.28 10.79
N GLY A 202 -17.56 0.30 10.83
CA GLY A 202 -16.84 -0.19 11.99
C GLY A 202 -15.88 -1.31 11.57
N LEU A 203 -15.42 -2.11 12.54
CA LEU A 203 -14.57 -3.28 12.30
C LEU A 203 -15.25 -4.26 11.33
N VAL A 204 -14.52 -4.64 10.29
CA VAL A 204 -14.92 -5.68 9.34
C VAL A 204 -14.36 -7.04 9.75
N GLU A 205 -14.90 -8.11 9.19
CA GLU A 205 -14.31 -9.44 9.35
C GLU A 205 -12.94 -9.48 8.66
N ALA A 206 -11.92 -9.88 9.41
CA ALA A 206 -10.54 -9.87 8.95
C ALA A 206 -10.17 -11.21 8.28
N GLU A 207 -10.63 -11.39 7.04
CA GLU A 207 -10.32 -12.57 6.23
C GLU A 207 -9.08 -12.33 5.35
N PRO A 208 -7.99 -13.12 5.51
CA PRO A 208 -6.81 -12.97 4.66
C PRO A 208 -7.09 -13.54 3.25
N LEU A 209 -6.69 -12.80 2.23
CA LEU A 209 -6.75 -13.25 0.84
C LEU A 209 -5.54 -14.13 0.50
N THR A 210 -5.50 -15.36 1.02
CA THR A 210 -4.31 -16.22 0.95
C THR A 210 -3.84 -16.57 -0.47
N ALA A 211 -4.75 -16.59 -1.45
CA ALA A 211 -4.44 -16.84 -2.85
C ALA A 211 -3.55 -15.75 -3.50
N LEU A 212 -3.49 -14.55 -2.91
CA LEU A 212 -2.58 -13.47 -3.34
C LEU A 212 -1.13 -13.74 -2.95
N GLY A 213 -0.87 -14.77 -2.15
CA GLY A 213 0.44 -15.18 -1.67
C GLY A 213 0.85 -14.57 -0.35
N ARG A 214 1.84 -15.19 0.30
CA ARG A 214 2.41 -14.74 1.57
C ARG A 214 3.83 -14.23 1.38
N PHE A 215 4.01 -12.91 1.49
CA PHE A 215 5.32 -12.24 1.38
C PHE A 215 5.23 -10.84 2.04
N ASN A 216 6.32 -10.04 1.98
CA ASN A 216 6.32 -8.66 2.46
C ASN A 216 5.56 -7.76 1.48
N HIS A 217 4.23 -7.77 1.52
CA HIS A 217 3.41 -6.98 0.59
C HIS A 217 3.59 -5.49 0.84
N GLU A 218 3.91 -4.75 -0.22
CA GLU A 218 3.94 -3.29 -0.21
C GLU A 218 2.65 -2.74 -0.83
N ALA A 219 2.52 -2.78 -2.16
CA ALA A 219 1.35 -2.31 -2.88
C ALA A 219 0.61 -3.46 -3.59
N ALA A 220 -0.70 -3.30 -3.80
CA ALA A 220 -1.57 -4.25 -4.50
C ALA A 220 -2.49 -3.49 -5.47
N CYS A 221 -2.00 -3.22 -6.69
CA CYS A 221 -2.69 -2.38 -7.66
C CYS A 221 -3.60 -3.20 -8.59
N VAL A 222 -4.89 -2.90 -8.61
CA VAL A 222 -5.86 -3.60 -9.47
C VAL A 222 -5.94 -2.90 -10.83
N ASP A 223 -5.76 -3.66 -11.92
CA ASP A 223 -6.12 -3.23 -13.26
C ASP A 223 -7.66 -3.24 -13.39
N PRO A 224 -8.32 -2.09 -13.57
CA PRO A 224 -9.78 -2.02 -13.60
C PRO A 224 -10.41 -2.70 -14.82
N GLU A 225 -9.67 -2.92 -15.90
CA GLU A 225 -10.19 -3.55 -17.11
C GLU A 225 -10.17 -5.09 -16.99
N THR A 226 -9.09 -5.64 -16.44
CA THR A 226 -8.86 -7.09 -16.39
C THR A 226 -9.14 -7.71 -15.03
N GLY A 227 -9.09 -6.93 -13.95
CA GLY A 227 -9.13 -7.41 -12.57
C GLY A 227 -7.79 -7.99 -12.07
N ILE A 228 -6.74 -7.99 -12.89
CA ILE A 228 -5.41 -8.47 -12.49
C ILE A 228 -4.86 -7.54 -11.39
N ILE A 229 -4.27 -8.14 -10.36
CA ILE A 229 -3.66 -7.40 -9.25
C ILE A 229 -2.15 -7.49 -9.37
N TYR A 230 -1.45 -6.36 -9.50
CA TYR A 230 0.00 -6.30 -9.50
C TYR A 230 0.50 -6.01 -8.08
N GLN A 231 1.41 -6.83 -7.58
CA GLN A 231 1.87 -6.79 -6.19
C GLN A 231 3.38 -6.65 -6.12
N THR A 232 3.86 -5.83 -5.19
CA THR A 232 5.30 -5.64 -4.94
C THR A 232 5.69 -6.25 -3.60
N GLU A 233 6.88 -6.85 -3.53
CA GLU A 233 7.48 -7.33 -2.29
C GLU A 233 8.59 -6.38 -1.84
N ASP A 234 8.45 -5.73 -0.67
CA ASP A 234 9.48 -4.84 -0.13
C ASP A 234 10.59 -5.63 0.59
N ARG A 235 11.47 -6.20 -0.22
CA ARG A 235 12.71 -6.86 0.22
C ARG A 235 13.82 -6.64 -0.80
N GLY A 236 15.05 -6.67 -0.31
CA GLY A 236 16.24 -6.53 -1.17
C GLY A 236 16.44 -7.65 -2.20
N ASP A 237 15.74 -8.79 -2.06
CA ASP A 237 15.69 -9.89 -3.04
C ASP A 237 14.26 -10.14 -3.57
N GLY A 238 13.32 -9.23 -3.28
CA GLY A 238 11.93 -9.34 -3.70
C GLY A 238 11.74 -9.21 -5.22
N VAL A 239 10.58 -9.66 -5.69
CA VAL A 239 10.21 -9.61 -7.12
C VAL A 239 8.85 -8.95 -7.34
N LEU A 240 8.48 -8.73 -8.60
CA LEU A 240 7.16 -8.25 -8.98
C LEU A 240 6.23 -9.43 -9.23
N TYR A 241 5.05 -9.38 -8.64
CA TYR A 241 4.02 -10.40 -8.79
C TYR A 241 2.80 -9.85 -9.54
N ARG A 242 2.02 -10.76 -10.12
CA ARG A 242 0.63 -10.47 -10.50
C ARG A 242 -0.28 -11.62 -10.12
N PHE A 243 -1.49 -11.31 -9.71
CA PHE A 243 -2.53 -12.27 -9.38
C PHE A 243 -3.68 -12.17 -10.38
N LEU A 244 -4.06 -13.31 -10.94
CA LEU A 244 -5.17 -13.45 -11.88
C LEU A 244 -6.35 -14.05 -11.10
N PRO A 245 -7.35 -13.25 -10.70
CA PRO A 245 -8.50 -13.77 -9.96
C PRO A 245 -9.33 -14.72 -10.83
N ASP A 246 -9.87 -15.78 -10.23
CA ASP A 246 -10.83 -16.65 -10.92
C ASP A 246 -12.18 -15.94 -11.14
N THR A 247 -12.50 -14.96 -10.28
CA THR A 247 -13.68 -14.11 -10.42
C THR A 247 -13.32 -12.67 -10.06
N THR A 248 -13.34 -11.77 -11.04
CA THR A 248 -13.11 -10.33 -10.83
C THR A 248 -14.12 -9.78 -9.81
N GLY A 249 -13.61 -9.07 -8.80
CA GLY A 249 -14.42 -8.52 -7.71
C GLY A 249 -14.77 -9.49 -6.58
N ASN A 250 -14.34 -10.76 -6.66
CA ASN A 250 -14.46 -11.73 -5.57
C ASN A 250 -13.11 -12.44 -5.37
N LEU A 251 -12.19 -11.78 -4.66
CA LEU A 251 -10.83 -12.30 -4.46
C LEU A 251 -10.79 -13.55 -3.56
N SER A 252 -11.79 -13.73 -2.71
CA SER A 252 -11.96 -14.93 -1.87
C SER A 252 -12.25 -16.19 -2.70
N ALA A 253 -12.66 -16.06 -3.96
CA ALA A 253 -12.85 -17.18 -4.88
C ALA A 253 -11.52 -17.82 -5.32
N GLY A 254 -10.38 -17.20 -5.00
CA GLY A 254 -9.06 -17.68 -5.42
C GLY A 254 -8.67 -17.20 -6.82
N GLY A 255 -7.60 -17.80 -7.33
CA GLY A 255 -6.98 -17.42 -8.59
C GLY A 255 -5.56 -17.97 -8.71
N ARG A 256 -4.81 -17.42 -9.66
CA ARG A 256 -3.41 -17.82 -9.92
C ARG A 256 -2.46 -16.68 -9.63
N LEU A 257 -1.50 -16.91 -8.73
CA LEU A 257 -0.38 -16.01 -8.50
C LEU A 257 0.73 -16.31 -9.49
N GLN A 258 1.33 -15.26 -10.04
CA GLN A 258 2.46 -15.34 -10.93
C GLN A 258 3.58 -14.39 -10.50
N ALA A 259 4.83 -14.77 -10.74
CA ALA A 259 5.99 -13.88 -10.60
C ALA A 259 6.55 -13.49 -11.96
N MET A 260 7.05 -12.26 -12.06
CA MET A 260 7.72 -11.74 -13.26
C MET A 260 9.16 -12.24 -13.31
N VAL A 261 9.56 -12.76 -14.46
CA VAL A 261 10.93 -13.12 -14.81
C VAL A 261 11.39 -12.20 -15.93
N ILE A 262 12.62 -11.68 -15.82
CA ILE A 262 13.24 -10.88 -16.88
C ILE A 262 14.22 -11.77 -17.63
N ASP A 263 14.05 -11.90 -18.94
CA ASP A 263 14.84 -12.82 -19.76
C ASP A 263 16.35 -12.53 -19.63
N GLY A 264 17.10 -13.50 -19.12
CA GLY A 264 18.56 -13.41 -18.94
C GLY A 264 19.03 -12.53 -17.78
N ILE A 265 18.13 -12.06 -16.91
CA ILE A 265 18.46 -11.18 -15.78
C ILE A 265 17.87 -11.75 -14.48
N ALA A 266 18.74 -12.32 -13.65
CA ALA A 266 18.38 -12.87 -12.34
C ALA A 266 18.38 -11.82 -11.21
N ASP A 267 19.12 -10.71 -11.40
CA ASP A 267 19.28 -9.66 -10.40
C ASP A 267 19.15 -8.29 -11.06
N THR A 268 18.13 -7.54 -10.67
CA THR A 268 17.80 -6.22 -11.20
C THR A 268 18.43 -5.08 -10.40
N ARG A 269 19.12 -5.38 -9.30
CA ARG A 269 19.75 -4.35 -8.45
C ARG A 269 20.86 -3.66 -9.21
N ASN A 270 20.81 -2.34 -9.20
CA ASN A 270 21.85 -1.46 -9.74
C ASN A 270 22.71 -0.81 -8.63
N TRP A 271 22.77 -1.44 -7.45
CA TRP A 271 23.45 -0.88 -6.27
C TRP A 271 24.97 -0.86 -6.40
N ASP A 272 25.53 -1.95 -6.93
CA ASP A 272 26.98 -2.12 -7.09
C ASP A 272 27.41 -2.02 -8.56
N ILE A 273 26.57 -2.52 -9.48
CA ILE A 273 26.82 -2.56 -10.93
C ILE A 273 25.56 -2.13 -11.66
N SER A 274 25.67 -1.22 -12.63
CA SER A 274 24.53 -0.81 -13.47
C SER A 274 24.23 -1.89 -14.53
N ALA A 275 23.45 -2.90 -14.13
CA ALA A 275 23.00 -4.00 -15.01
C ALA A 275 21.70 -3.68 -15.77
N MET A 276 20.99 -2.61 -15.39
CA MET A 276 19.69 -2.21 -15.94
C MET A 276 19.76 -0.77 -16.49
N PRO A 277 20.15 -0.57 -17.76
CA PRO A 277 20.26 0.76 -18.34
C PRO A 277 18.93 1.50 -18.41
N VAL A 278 18.97 2.80 -18.12
CA VAL A 278 17.78 3.66 -18.15
C VAL A 278 17.16 3.70 -19.54
N GLY A 279 15.86 3.45 -19.62
CA GLY A 279 15.08 3.48 -20.87
C GLY A 279 15.23 2.23 -21.74
N GLN A 280 16.05 1.26 -21.34
CA GLN A 280 16.13 -0.03 -22.02
C GLN A 280 14.88 -0.86 -21.73
N SER A 281 14.30 -1.44 -22.77
CA SER A 281 13.20 -2.40 -22.64
C SER A 281 13.75 -3.82 -22.54
N PHE A 282 13.13 -4.63 -21.69
CA PHE A 282 13.47 -6.04 -21.51
C PHE A 282 12.25 -6.90 -21.80
N ALA A 283 12.48 -8.11 -22.32
CA ALA A 283 11.45 -9.12 -22.42
C ALA A 283 11.18 -9.69 -21.03
N VAL A 284 9.91 -9.92 -20.72
CA VAL A 284 9.47 -10.48 -19.45
C VAL A 284 8.54 -11.65 -19.67
N GLN A 285 8.60 -12.61 -18.77
CA GLN A 285 7.72 -13.76 -18.69
C GLN A 285 7.04 -13.78 -17.33
N TRP A 286 5.91 -14.49 -17.26
CA TRP A 286 5.19 -14.69 -16.01
C TRP A 286 5.11 -16.19 -15.75
N ILE A 287 5.62 -16.61 -14.60
CA ILE A 287 5.58 -18.01 -14.18
C ILE A 287 4.48 -18.21 -13.15
N ASP A 288 3.71 -19.28 -13.25
CA ASP A 288 2.74 -19.67 -12.24
C ASP A 288 3.45 -20.12 -10.96
N LEU A 289 2.91 -19.72 -9.81
CA LEU A 289 3.39 -20.13 -8.50
C LEU A 289 2.36 -21.01 -7.81
N ASP A 290 2.80 -22.20 -7.38
CA ASP A 290 2.02 -23.10 -6.54
C ASP A 290 2.35 -22.91 -5.05
N ASN A 291 1.51 -23.43 -4.15
CA ASN A 291 1.74 -23.39 -2.69
C ASN A 291 2.09 -21.97 -2.19
N VAL A 292 1.27 -21.00 -2.58
CA VAL A 292 1.54 -19.55 -2.43
C VAL A 292 1.49 -19.05 -0.99
N GLU A 293 1.01 -19.87 -0.05
CA GLU A 293 1.15 -19.61 1.39
C GLU A 293 2.62 -19.69 1.88
N ALA A 294 3.49 -20.29 1.07
CA ALA A 294 4.95 -20.21 1.18
C ALA A 294 5.50 -20.31 2.62
N PRO A 295 5.30 -21.45 3.32
CA PRO A 295 5.80 -21.61 4.68
C PRO A 295 7.33 -21.49 4.79
N ALA A 296 8.04 -21.68 3.68
CA ALA A 296 9.48 -21.51 3.58
C ALA A 296 9.92 -20.09 3.16
N ASP A 297 8.98 -19.17 2.93
CA ASP A 297 9.26 -17.78 2.52
C ASP A 297 10.16 -17.70 1.27
N ASP A 298 9.78 -18.46 0.23
CA ASP A 298 10.62 -18.81 -0.91
C ASP A 298 10.07 -18.40 -2.30
N LEU A 299 8.91 -17.74 -2.38
CA LEU A 299 8.25 -17.44 -3.67
C LEU A 299 9.16 -16.67 -4.64
N ARG A 300 9.88 -15.66 -4.14
CA ARG A 300 10.82 -14.85 -4.94
C ARG A 300 11.97 -15.68 -5.52
N HIS A 301 12.43 -16.70 -4.80
CA HIS A 301 13.52 -17.56 -5.27
C HIS A 301 13.10 -18.45 -6.43
N ARG A 302 11.80 -18.78 -6.53
CA ARG A 302 11.26 -19.57 -7.64
C ARG A 302 11.22 -18.78 -8.95
N ALA A 303 11.03 -17.46 -8.88
CA ALA A 303 11.13 -16.57 -10.04
C ALA A 303 12.56 -16.51 -10.61
N VAL A 304 13.55 -16.48 -9.72
CA VAL A 304 14.98 -16.44 -10.10
C VAL A 304 15.46 -17.78 -10.69
N ALA A 305 14.84 -18.89 -10.30
CA ALA A 305 15.24 -20.23 -10.73
C ALA A 305 14.62 -20.70 -12.05
N ALA A 306 13.68 -19.95 -12.63
CA ALA A 306 12.90 -20.32 -13.81
C ALA A 306 13.59 -20.00 -15.14
#